data_AF-A0A5C7Y094-F1
#
_entry.id   AF-A0A5C7Y094-F1
#
_cell.length_a   1.000
_cell.length_b   1.000
_cell.length_c   1.000
_cell.angle_alpha   90.00
_cell.angle_beta   90.00
_cell.angle_gamma   90.00
#
_symmetry.space_group_name_H-M   'P 1'
#
loop_
_entity.id
_entity.type
_entity.pdbx_description
1 polymer ?
#
loop_
_entity_poly.entity_id
_entity_poly.type
_entity_poly.pdbx_seq_one_letter_code
_entity_poly.pdbx_strand_id
1 'polypeptide(L)'
;MTSETELPPQIRQHLLTALVDRTADDVLTDFDEKTGSIVGLAAGDVFTWLWRTDPDQAMLRMADLMLNIHFRHPHANPEVGFGDVLAAFRAAMPPDVTGSEYERFVSECRARVPRFYAMVNAPG
;
A
#
# COMPACT_ATOMS: atom_id res chain seq x y z
N MET A 1 27.48 -14.95 15.38
CA MET A 1 26.01 -15.06 15.47
C MET A 1 25.49 -13.69 15.85
N THR A 2 25.11 -12.87 14.88
CA THR A 2 24.33 -11.67 15.17
C THR A 2 22.91 -12.13 15.44
N SER A 3 22.48 -12.05 16.70
CA SER A 3 21.07 -12.18 17.04
C SER A 3 20.33 -11.10 16.27
N GLU A 4 19.59 -11.50 15.24
CA GLU A 4 18.68 -10.63 14.52
C GLU A 4 17.70 -10.08 15.57
N THR A 5 17.85 -8.81 15.91
CA THR A 5 17.05 -8.22 16.97
C THR A 5 15.67 -8.02 16.40
N GLU A 6 14.74 -8.90 16.77
CA GLU A 6 13.35 -8.81 16.35
C GLU A 6 12.77 -7.47 16.80
N LEU A 7 12.27 -6.68 15.85
CA LEU A 7 11.66 -5.39 16.12
C LEU A 7 10.45 -5.57 17.05
N PRO A 8 10.35 -4.83 18.18
CA PRO A 8 9.18 -4.90 19.03
C PRO A 8 7.89 -4.63 18.23
N PRO A 9 6.81 -5.39 18.44
CA PRO A 9 5.60 -5.30 17.61
C PRO A 9 5.02 -3.89 17.51
N GLN A 10 5.08 -3.11 18.59
CA GLN A 10 4.58 -1.73 18.63
C GLN A 10 5.41 -0.79 17.75
N ILE A 11 6.73 -0.98 17.70
CA ILE A 11 7.62 -0.19 16.85
C ILE A 11 7.39 -0.55 15.38
N ARG A 12 7.28 -1.85 15.07
CA ARG A 12 6.90 -2.31 13.72
C ARG A 12 5.57 -1.68 13.28
N GLN A 13 4.57 -1.68 14.16
CA GLN A 13 3.26 -1.09 13.87
C GLN A 13 3.38 0.42 13.56
N HIS A 14 4.10 1.19 14.37
CA HIS A 14 4.29 2.62 14.13
C HIS A 14 5.02 2.90 12.81
N LEU A 15 6.04 2.11 12.48
CA LEU A 15 6.77 2.25 11.22
C LEU A 15 5.87 1.95 10.01
N LEU A 16 5.05 0.91 10.08
CA LEU A 16 4.10 0.57 9.02
C LEU A 16 3.03 1.66 8.84
N THR A 17 2.48 2.19 9.93
CA THR A 17 1.51 3.29 9.86
C THR A 17 2.14 4.56 9.27
N ALA A 18 3.34 4.94 9.73
CA ALA A 18 4.03 6.12 9.21
C ALA A 18 4.39 5.97 7.72
N LEU A 19 4.79 4.77 7.28
CA LEU A 19 5.03 4.47 5.88
C LEU A 19 3.75 4.64 5.05
N VAL A 20 2.61 4.09 5.51
CA VAL A 20 1.33 4.20 4.80
C VAL A 20 0.88 5.65 4.68
N ASP A 21 0.97 6.42 5.78
CA ASP A 21 0.65 7.85 5.78
C ASP A 21 1.52 8.62 4.77
N ARG A 22 2.84 8.40 4.82
CA ARG A 22 3.77 9.05 3.88
C ARG A 22 3.51 8.64 2.43
N THR A 23 3.23 7.36 2.19
CA THR A 23 2.92 6.85 0.85
C THR A 23 1.64 7.49 0.31
N ALA A 24 0.62 7.69 1.15
CA ALA A 24 -0.59 8.39 0.74
C ALA A 24 -0.28 9.85 0.33
N ASP A 25 0.53 10.55 1.11
CA ASP A 25 0.95 11.92 0.81
C ASP A 25 1.75 12.00 -0.49
N ASP A 26 2.69 11.06 -0.72
CA ASP A 26 3.51 10.98 -1.93
C ASP A 26 2.65 10.68 -3.16
N VAL A 27 1.71 9.72 -3.05
CA VAL A 27 0.77 9.38 -4.13
C VAL A 27 -0.05 10.59 -4.56
N LEU A 28 -0.38 11.50 -3.65
CA LEU A 28 -1.21 12.67 -3.93
C LEU A 28 -0.41 13.90 -4.35
N THR A 29 0.79 14.09 -3.81
CA THR A 29 1.64 15.25 -4.12
C THR A 29 2.31 15.09 -5.47
N ASP A 30 2.76 13.87 -5.79
CA ASP A 30 3.56 13.56 -6.97
C ASP A 30 2.79 12.75 -8.01
N PHE A 31 1.45 12.82 -8.00
CA PHE A 31 0.64 12.24 -9.07
C PHE A 31 0.84 13.02 -10.38
N ASP A 32 1.83 12.61 -11.16
CA ASP A 32 1.96 13.01 -12.55
C ASP A 32 1.31 11.94 -13.44
N GLU A 33 0.18 12.31 -14.06
CA GLU A 33 -0.55 11.50 -15.04
C GLU A 33 0.34 11.00 -16.19
N LYS A 34 1.46 11.67 -16.48
CA LYS A 34 2.38 11.31 -17.57
C LYS A 34 3.44 10.28 -17.19
N THR A 35 3.80 10.17 -15.91
CA THR A 35 4.84 9.22 -15.45
C THR A 35 4.29 8.05 -14.65
N GLY A 36 3.04 8.15 -14.18
CA GLY A 36 2.51 7.24 -13.16
C GLY A 36 3.11 7.59 -11.80
N SER A 37 2.27 7.57 -10.77
CA SER A 37 2.66 7.92 -9.40
C SER A 37 3.95 7.23 -8.95
N ILE A 38 4.81 7.96 -8.24
CA ILE A 38 5.95 7.39 -7.55
C ILE A 38 5.46 6.89 -6.19
N VAL A 39 4.87 5.69 -6.17
CA VAL A 39 4.96 4.89 -4.94
C VAL A 39 6.47 4.72 -4.69
N GLY A 40 6.98 5.29 -3.60
CA GLY A 40 8.41 5.25 -3.32
C GLY A 40 8.92 3.80 -3.25
N LEU A 41 10.16 3.56 -3.69
CA LEU A 41 10.78 2.23 -3.68
C LEU A 41 10.67 1.55 -2.31
N ALA A 42 10.78 2.32 -1.22
CA ALA A 42 10.62 1.83 0.15
C ALA A 42 9.21 1.25 0.43
N ALA A 43 8.16 1.83 -0.16
CA ALA A 43 6.81 1.28 -0.06
C ALA A 43 6.68 -0.02 -0.86
N GLY A 44 7.26 -0.07 -2.07
CA GLY A 44 7.35 -1.30 -2.86
C GLY A 44 8.03 -2.43 -2.10
N ASP A 45 9.22 -2.18 -1.54
CA ASP A 45 9.98 -3.14 -0.74
C ASP A 45 9.18 -3.67 0.45
N VAL A 46 8.58 -2.77 1.23
CA VAL A 46 7.85 -3.16 2.45
C VAL A 46 6.56 -3.91 2.12
N PHE A 47 5.80 -3.50 1.11
CA PHE A 47 4.60 -4.23 0.70
C PHE A 47 4.93 -5.59 0.10
N THR A 48 6.03 -5.72 -0.65
CA THR A 48 6.51 -7.03 -1.12
C THR A 48 6.93 -7.92 0.05
N TRP A 49 7.67 -7.37 1.01
CA TRP A 49 8.04 -8.10 2.22
C TRP A 49 6.81 -8.55 3.01
N LEU A 50 5.84 -7.66 3.25
CA LEU A 50 4.58 -8.00 3.91
C LEU A 50 3.82 -9.06 3.12
N TRP A 51 3.67 -8.91 1.81
CA TRP A 51 2.99 -9.90 0.97
C TRP A 51 3.60 -11.30 1.11
N ARG A 52 4.93 -11.39 1.19
CA ARG A 52 5.64 -12.67 1.32
C ARG A 52 5.62 -13.26 2.72
N THR A 53 5.48 -12.44 3.77
CA THR A 53 5.65 -12.87 5.17
C THR A 53 4.36 -12.85 5.99
N ASP A 54 3.45 -11.93 5.67
CA ASP A 54 2.16 -11.70 6.33
C ASP A 54 1.17 -11.07 5.33
N PRO A 55 0.59 -11.88 4.41
CA PRO A 55 -0.35 -11.41 3.39
C PRO A 55 -1.54 -10.63 3.96
N ASP A 56 -1.98 -10.98 5.16
CA ASP A 56 -3.12 -10.34 5.81
C ASP A 56 -2.78 -8.91 6.21
N GLN A 57 -1.60 -8.69 6.81
CA GLN A 57 -1.11 -7.33 7.04
C GLN A 57 -0.91 -6.55 5.74
N ALA A 58 -0.43 -7.17 4.67
CA ALA A 58 -0.31 -6.48 3.38
C ALA A 58 -1.66 -5.92 2.90
N MET A 59 -2.73 -6.72 2.99
CA MET A 59 -4.07 -6.29 2.59
C MET A 59 -4.64 -5.21 3.52
N LEU A 60 -4.40 -5.32 4.84
CA LEU A 60 -4.81 -4.30 5.80
C LEU A 60 -4.12 -2.96 5.52
N ARG A 61 -2.82 -2.96 5.25
CA ARG A 61 -2.08 -1.73 4.91
C ARG A 61 -2.47 -1.13 3.58
N MET A 62 -2.84 -1.96 2.61
CA MET A 62 -3.38 -1.47 1.34
C MET A 62 -4.74 -0.80 1.55
N ALA A 63 -5.58 -1.33 2.44
CA ALA A 63 -6.85 -0.71 2.82
C ALA A 63 -6.63 0.62 3.58
N ASP A 64 -5.72 0.65 4.55
CA ASP A 64 -5.33 1.87 5.26
C ASP A 64 -4.83 2.95 4.28
N LEU A 65 -4.03 2.55 3.29
CA LEU A 65 -3.52 3.46 2.25
C LEU A 65 -4.67 4.07 1.44
N MET A 66 -5.58 3.24 0.92
CA MET A 66 -6.74 3.73 0.17
C MET A 66 -7.64 4.64 1.01
N LEU A 67 -7.83 4.30 2.30
CA LEU A 67 -8.57 5.15 3.22
C LEU A 67 -7.88 6.50 3.41
N ASN A 68 -6.57 6.52 3.64
CA ASN A 68 -5.82 7.76 3.80
C ASN A 68 -5.88 8.64 2.56
N ILE A 69 -5.71 8.06 1.36
CA ILE A 69 -5.80 8.78 0.09
C ILE A 69 -7.16 9.47 -0.04
N HIS A 70 -8.26 8.75 0.18
CA HIS A 70 -9.61 9.30 -0.03
C HIS A 70 -10.13 10.16 1.14
N PHE A 71 -9.82 9.79 2.39
CA PHE A 71 -10.36 10.48 3.57
C PHE A 71 -9.62 11.79 3.86
N ARG A 72 -8.30 11.81 3.69
CA ARG A 72 -7.52 13.04 3.91
C ARG A 72 -7.67 14.02 2.75
N HIS A 73 -8.10 13.55 1.58
CA HIS A 73 -8.22 14.38 0.37
C HIS A 73 -9.52 14.11 -0.40
N PRO A 74 -10.69 14.48 0.16
CA PRO A 74 -11.99 14.27 -0.48
C PRO A 74 -12.20 15.06 -1.79
N HIS A 75 -11.24 15.93 -2.15
CA HIS A 75 -11.27 16.77 -3.35
C HIS A 75 -9.95 16.68 -4.16
N ALA A 76 -9.20 15.58 -4.02
CA ALA A 76 -8.00 15.37 -4.83
C ALA A 76 -8.33 15.47 -6.33
N ASN A 77 -7.48 16.16 -7.09
CA ASN A 77 -7.57 16.27 -8.54
C ASN A 77 -6.18 16.03 -9.14
N PRO A 78 -5.97 14.95 -9.92
CA PRO A 78 -6.98 13.97 -10.32
C PRO A 78 -7.45 13.06 -9.16
N GLU A 79 -8.61 12.44 -9.35
CA GLU A 79 -9.13 11.43 -8.43
C GLU A 79 -8.27 10.16 -8.59
N VAL A 80 -7.48 9.82 -7.57
CA VAL A 80 -6.62 8.63 -7.59
C VAL A 80 -7.43 7.39 -7.24
N GLY A 81 -7.65 6.51 -8.22
CA GLY A 81 -8.39 5.27 -8.02
C GLY A 81 -7.51 4.13 -7.51
N PHE A 82 -8.15 3.05 -7.03
CA PHE A 82 -7.41 1.87 -6.58
C PHE A 82 -6.59 1.20 -7.70
N GLY A 83 -7.06 1.31 -8.95
CA GLY A 83 -6.31 0.82 -10.12
C GLY A 83 -4.98 1.56 -10.31
N ASP A 84 -4.96 2.88 -10.10
CA ASP A 84 -3.78 3.72 -10.23
C ASP A 84 -2.76 3.40 -9.14
N VAL A 85 -3.22 3.21 -7.90
CA VAL A 85 -2.38 2.77 -6.79
C VAL A 85 -1.71 1.43 -7.11
N LEU A 86 -2.46 0.44 -7.59
CA LEU A 86 -1.88 -0.84 -7.99
C LEU A 86 -0.86 -0.65 -9.11
N ALA A 87 -1.17 0.11 -10.16
CA ALA A 87 -0.23 0.39 -11.24
C ALA A 87 1.09 1.02 -10.73
N ALA A 88 1.01 1.94 -9.77
CA ALA A 88 2.17 2.54 -9.13
C ALA A 88 2.99 1.51 -8.33
N PHE A 89 2.34 0.60 -7.60
CA PHE A 89 3.02 -0.50 -6.93
C PHE A 89 3.72 -1.45 -7.90
N ARG A 90 3.19 -1.68 -9.11
CA ARG A 90 3.90 -2.48 -10.12
C ARG A 90 5.26 -1.88 -10.46
N ALA A 91 5.35 -0.56 -10.55
CA ALA A 91 6.59 0.14 -10.84
C ALA A 91 7.55 0.19 -9.63
N ALA A 92 7.00 0.25 -8.42
CA ALA A 92 7.77 0.37 -7.18
C ALA A 92 8.29 -0.96 -6.62
N MET A 93 7.67 -2.09 -6.97
CA MET A 93 8.04 -3.39 -6.43
C MET A 93 9.45 -3.83 -6.87
N PRO A 94 10.16 -4.61 -6.03
CA PRO A 94 11.46 -5.16 -6.36
C PRO A 94 11.50 -5.91 -7.69
N PRO A 95 12.64 -5.88 -8.42
CA PRO A 95 12.75 -6.49 -9.74
C PRO A 95 12.63 -8.03 -9.73
N ASP A 96 12.80 -8.67 -8.58
CA ASP A 96 12.60 -10.12 -8.41
C ASP A 96 11.12 -10.50 -8.26
N VAL A 97 10.20 -9.53 -8.14
CA VAL A 97 8.76 -9.80 -8.14
C VAL A 97 8.29 -10.15 -9.56
N THR A 98 8.10 -11.44 -9.77
CA THR A 98 7.61 -11.99 -11.04
C THR A 98 6.23 -11.44 -11.42
N GLY A 99 5.91 -11.45 -12.71
CA GLY A 99 4.58 -11.03 -13.19
C GLY A 99 3.44 -11.81 -12.54
N SER A 100 3.58 -13.12 -12.38
CA SER A 100 2.57 -13.98 -11.75
C SER A 100 2.47 -13.80 -10.23
N GLU A 101 3.55 -13.43 -9.55
CA GLU A 101 3.49 -13.02 -8.14
C GLU A 101 2.71 -11.71 -7.99
N TYR A 102 3.01 -10.73 -8.84
CA TYR A 102 2.30 -9.46 -8.84
C TYR A 102 0.81 -9.61 -9.18
N GLU A 103 0.46 -10.43 -10.16
CA GLU A 103 -0.94 -10.73 -10.50
C GLU A 103 -1.71 -11.35 -9.33
N ARG A 104 -1.06 -12.25 -8.57
CA ARG A 104 -1.66 -12.82 -7.35
C ARG A 104 -1.88 -11.76 -6.28
N PHE A 105 -0.90 -10.89 -6.05
CA PHE A 105 -1.03 -9.75 -5.15
C PHE A 105 -2.19 -8.83 -5.54
N VAL A 106 -2.31 -8.49 -6.82
CA VAL A 106 -3.42 -7.67 -7.36
C VAL A 106 -4.77 -8.36 -7.20
N SER A 107 -4.84 -9.65 -7.47
CA SER A 107 -6.07 -10.44 -7.32
C SER A 107 -6.56 -10.42 -5.87
N GLU A 108 -5.66 -10.66 -4.91
CA GLU A 108 -5.98 -10.59 -3.48
C GLU A 108 -6.39 -9.19 -3.04
N CYS A 109 -5.66 -8.16 -3.49
CA CYS A 109 -6.00 -6.77 -3.24
C CYS A 109 -7.43 -6.46 -3.67
N ARG A 110 -7.81 -6.80 -4.90
CA ARG A 110 -9.15 -6.57 -5.44
C ARG A 110 -10.24 -7.37 -4.71
N ALA A 111 -9.93 -8.56 -4.23
CA ALA A 111 -10.88 -9.39 -3.50
C ALA A 111 -11.14 -8.90 -2.07
N ARG A 112 -10.10 -8.39 -1.39
CA ARG A 112 -10.13 -8.16 0.07
C ARG A 112 -10.20 -6.68 0.46
N VAL A 113 -9.47 -5.81 -0.22
CA VAL A 113 -9.38 -4.37 0.15
C VAL A 113 -10.73 -3.65 0.10
N PRO A 114 -11.60 -3.86 -0.90
CA PRO A 114 -12.92 -3.21 -0.92
C PRO A 114 -13.80 -3.57 0.30
N ARG A 115 -13.68 -4.79 0.83
CA ARG A 115 -14.42 -5.22 2.03
C ARG A 115 -13.97 -4.45 3.26
N PHE A 116 -12.65 -4.26 3.42
CA PHE A 116 -12.11 -3.45 4.51
C PHE A 116 -12.52 -1.99 4.39
N TYR A 117 -12.55 -1.45 3.17
CA TYR A 117 -13.02 -0.09 2.90
C TYR A 117 -14.50 0.11 3.26
N ALA A 118 -15.36 -0.87 2.94
CA ALA A 118 -16.78 -0.84 3.28
C ALA A 118 -17.04 -0.95 4.79
N MET A 119 -16.23 -1.72 5.53
CA MET A 119 -16.34 -1.83 6.99
C MET A 119 -16.01 -0.53 7.72
N VAL A 120 -15.13 0.30 7.16
CA VAL A 120 -14.75 1.59 7.75
C VAL A 120 -15.70 2.72 7.35
N ASN A 121 -16.32 2.65 6.17
CA ASN A 121 -17.22 3.69 5.64
C ASN A 121 -18.72 3.42 5.81
N ALA A 122 -19.13 2.28 6.35
CA ALA A 122 -20.51 2.05 6.78
C ALA A 122 -20.63 2.42 8.27
N PRO A 123 -21.19 3.59 8.63
CA PRO A 123 -21.55 3.85 10.01
C PRO A 123 -22.69 2.90 10.36
N GLY A 124 -22.46 2.00 11.32
CA GLY A 124 -23.55 1.35 12.05
C GLY A 124 -24.33 2.36 12.88
#